data_AF-A0A941FQW6-F1
#
_entry.id   AF-A0A941FQW6-F1
#
_cell.length_a   1.000
_cell.length_b   1.000
_cell.length_c   1.000
_cell.angle_alpha   90.00
_cell.angle_beta   90.00
_cell.angle_gamma   90.00
#
_symmetry.space_group_name_H-M   'P 1'
#
loop_
_entity.id
_entity.type
_entity.pdbx_description
1 polymer ?
#
loop_
_entity_poly.entity_id
_entity_poly.type
_entity_poly.pdbx_seq_one_letter_code
_entity_poly.pdbx_strand_id
1 'polypeptide(L)'
;MILEYSLQERKVVKICHDKLLQPHSVLHYDNKIFYCVSGEFLVKRNEEDIFKCLGYTRGLAVRNQTLFVGQSESRQIPVLLNKHTNILLDCGIYVHDISTKLSSFIHIPSEEIYGILVI
;
A
#
# COMPACT_ATOMS: atom_id res chain seq x y z
N MET A 1 -1.22 5.36 11.81
CA MET A 1 -0.19 6.41 11.80
C MET A 1 1.11 5.88 11.24
N ILE A 2 1.97 6.76 10.74
CA ILE A 2 3.37 6.51 10.37
C ILE A 2 4.23 7.45 11.20
N LEU A 3 5.26 6.91 11.85
CA LEU A 3 6.14 7.63 12.77
C LEU A 3 7.59 7.53 12.31
N GLU A 4 8.34 8.58 12.59
CA GLU A 4 9.80 8.56 12.50
C GLU A 4 10.37 8.35 13.91
N TYR A 5 11.20 7.31 14.05
CA TYR A 5 11.83 6.95 15.31
C TYR A 5 13.35 7.03 15.17
N SER A 6 14.00 7.83 16.02
CA SER A 6 15.46 7.90 16.06
C SER A 6 16.01 6.73 16.86
N LEU A 7 16.80 5.88 16.21
CA LEU A 7 17.50 4.79 16.88
C LEU A 7 18.60 5.30 17.82
N GLN A 8 19.20 6.46 17.51
CA GLN A 8 20.23 7.08 18.34
C GLN A 8 19.64 7.69 19.62
N GLU A 9 18.58 8.49 19.47
CA GLU A 9 17.94 9.18 20.60
C GLU A 9 16.90 8.32 21.32
N ARG A 10 16.56 7.16 20.74
CA ARG A 10 15.57 6.19 21.25
C ARG A 10 14.19 6.80 21.53
N LYS A 11 13.77 7.77 20.70
CA LYS A 11 12.47 8.43 20.81
C LYS A 11 11.82 8.59 19.44
N VAL A 12 10.50 8.74 19.46
CA VAL A 12 9.75 9.26 18.31
C VAL A 12 10.18 10.70 18.09
N VAL A 13 10.66 11.00 16.89
CA VAL A 13 11.12 12.34 16.49
C VAL A 13 9.97 13.10 15.85
N LYS A 14 9.14 12.40 15.06
CA LYS A 14 8.10 13.01 14.25
C LYS A 14 6.94 12.06 14.02
N ILE A 15 5.73 12.61 13.97
CA ILE A 15 4.56 11.97 13.38
C ILE A 15 4.55 12.37 11.90
N CYS A 16 4.80 11.43 10.98
CA CYS A 16 4.82 11.74 9.55
C CYS A 16 3.40 11.84 8.99
N HIS A 17 2.55 10.88 9.36
CA HIS A 17 1.14 10.84 8.97
C HIS A 17 0.29 10.27 10.11
N ASP A 18 -0.84 10.90 10.41
CA ASP A 18 -1.81 10.45 11.41
C ASP A 18 -3.14 10.02 10.77
N LYS A 19 -4.07 9.49 11.57
CA LYS A 19 -5.46 9.15 11.17
C LYS A 19 -5.65 8.22 9.97
N LEU A 20 -4.59 7.54 9.51
CA LEU A 20 -4.66 6.53 8.44
C LEU A 20 -5.48 5.30 8.86
N LEU A 21 -6.34 4.82 7.96
CA LEU A 21 -7.11 3.60 8.16
C LEU A 21 -6.30 2.36 7.78
N GLN A 22 -5.88 1.59 8.81
CA GLN A 22 -5.11 0.36 8.64
C GLN A 22 -3.86 0.57 7.74
N PRO A 23 -2.93 1.46 8.12
CA PRO A 23 -1.75 1.72 7.32
C PRO A 23 -0.81 0.51 7.32
N HIS A 24 -0.30 0.17 6.14
CA HIS A 24 0.66 -0.92 5.96
C HIS A 24 1.78 -0.49 5.02
N SER A 25 2.87 -1.27 5.04
CA SER A 25 3.97 -1.24 4.08
C SER A 25 4.45 0.18 3.76
N VAL A 26 5.25 0.75 4.66
CA VAL A 26 5.92 2.03 4.45
C VAL A 26 7.25 1.81 3.72
N LEU A 27 7.54 2.65 2.73
CA LEU A 27 8.76 2.62 1.93
C LEU A 27 9.28 4.05 1.76
N HIS A 28 10.58 4.25 2.00
CA HIS A 28 11.26 5.49 1.62
C HIS A 28 12.01 5.28 0.30
N TYR A 29 11.72 6.09 -0.71
CA TYR A 29 12.35 6.02 -2.03
C TYR A 29 12.41 7.41 -2.66
N ASP A 30 13.59 7.81 -3.15
CA ASP A 30 13.80 9.12 -3.81
C ASP A 30 13.27 10.32 -3.00
N ASN A 31 13.65 10.38 -1.71
CA ASN A 31 13.22 11.41 -0.74
C ASN A 31 11.69 11.54 -0.57
N LYS A 32 10.93 10.51 -0.93
CA LYS A 32 9.49 10.44 -0.78
C LYS A 32 9.11 9.22 0.05
N ILE A 33 8.02 9.33 0.79
CA ILE A 33 7.45 8.22 1.55
C ILE A 33 6.28 7.66 0.74
N PHE A 34 6.31 6.36 0.50
CA PHE A 34 5.22 5.61 -0.09
C PHE A 34 4.62 4.69 0.96
N TYR A 35 3.30 4.56 0.98
CA TYR A 35 2.64 3.68 1.94
C TYR A 35 1.24 3.25 1.50
N CYS A 36 0.80 2.11 2.01
CA CYS A 36 -0.55 1.60 1.80
C CYS A 36 -1.50 2.12 2.89
N VAL A 37 -2.71 2.49 2.49
CA VAL A 37 -3.85 2.74 3.38
C VAL A 37 -4.87 1.64 3.10
N SER A 38 -4.66 0.48 3.72
CA SER A 38 -5.28 -0.78 3.29
C SER A 38 -6.79 -0.80 3.47
N GLY A 39 -7.33 -0.16 4.51
CA GLY A 39 -8.78 -0.07 4.68
C GLY A 39 -9.46 0.82 3.65
N GLU A 40 -8.68 1.64 2.94
CA GLU A 40 -9.14 2.50 1.86
C GLU A 40 -8.72 1.99 0.48
N PHE A 41 -8.05 0.83 0.36
CA PHE A 41 -7.55 0.29 -0.92
C PHE A 41 -6.65 1.25 -1.71
N LEU A 42 -5.91 2.10 -1.00
CA LEU A 42 -5.10 3.18 -1.55
C LEU A 42 -3.60 2.97 -1.31
N VAL A 43 -2.79 3.49 -2.22
CA VAL A 43 -1.37 3.76 -1.99
C VAL A 43 -1.12 5.24 -2.17
N LYS A 44 -0.44 5.81 -1.18
CA LYS A 44 -0.06 7.22 -1.14
C LYS A 44 1.43 7.41 -1.37
N ARG A 45 1.77 8.56 -1.93
CA ARG A 45 3.12 9.14 -2.01
C ARG A 45 3.09 10.47 -1.28
N ASN A 46 3.69 10.52 -0.10
CA ASN A 46 3.48 11.59 0.88
C ASN A 46 1.97 11.75 1.15
N GLU A 47 1.34 12.83 0.69
CA GLU A 47 -0.11 13.06 0.83
C GLU A 47 -0.92 12.70 -0.43
N GLU A 48 -0.26 12.51 -1.56
CA GLU A 48 -0.88 12.28 -2.88
C GLU A 48 -1.35 10.84 -3.02
N ASP A 49 -2.59 10.63 -3.43
CA ASP A 49 -3.11 9.32 -3.84
C ASP A 49 -2.56 8.97 -5.22
N ILE A 50 -1.68 7.97 -5.28
CA ILE A 50 -1.01 7.60 -6.55
C ILE A 50 -1.59 6.34 -7.16
N PHE A 51 -2.30 5.52 -6.37
CA PHE A 51 -2.92 4.27 -6.83
C PHE A 51 -4.11 3.92 -5.95
N LYS A 52 -5.20 3.44 -6.58
CA LYS A 52 -6.42 2.93 -5.95
C LYS A 52 -6.74 1.58 -6.59
N CYS A 53 -7.03 0.58 -5.77
CA CYS A 53 -7.50 -0.73 -6.23
C CYS A 53 -8.83 -1.10 -5.58
N LEU A 54 -9.20 -2.36 -5.73
CA LEU A 54 -10.47 -2.92 -5.26
C LEU A 54 -10.29 -3.87 -4.07
N GLY A 55 -9.09 -3.96 -3.51
CA GLY A 55 -8.83 -4.90 -2.41
C GLY A 55 -7.73 -4.43 -1.46
N TYR A 56 -7.45 -5.29 -0.48
CA TYR A 56 -6.63 -4.95 0.67
C TYR A 56 -5.15 -4.81 0.28
N THR A 57 -4.64 -3.58 0.19
CA THR A 57 -3.26 -3.32 -0.23
C THR A 57 -2.24 -3.66 0.86
N ARG A 58 -1.23 -4.47 0.54
CA ARG A 58 -0.11 -4.78 1.43
C ARG A 58 1.08 -5.27 0.61
N GLY A 59 2.30 -4.96 1.07
CA GLY A 59 3.50 -5.16 0.27
C GLY A 59 3.63 -4.05 -0.77
N LEU A 60 4.81 -3.43 -0.80
CA LEU A 60 5.03 -2.23 -1.58
C LEU A 60 6.48 -2.19 -2.04
N ALA A 61 6.71 -1.96 -3.32
CA ALA A 61 8.02 -1.67 -3.88
C ALA A 61 7.90 -0.62 -4.99
N VAL A 62 8.97 0.15 -5.19
CA VAL A 62 9.07 1.15 -6.26
C VAL A 62 10.40 0.94 -6.97
N ARG A 63 10.37 0.91 -8.30
CA ARG A 63 11.58 0.93 -9.13
C ARG A 63 11.33 1.85 -10.32
N ASN A 64 12.07 2.96 -10.38
CA ASN A 64 11.87 4.01 -11.38
C ASN A 64 10.41 4.51 -11.34
N GLN A 65 9.69 4.42 -12.46
CA GLN A 65 8.29 4.83 -12.59
C GLN A 65 7.29 3.70 -12.35
N THR A 66 7.75 2.52 -11.96
CA THR A 66 6.91 1.35 -11.71
C THR A 66 6.71 1.16 -10.22
N LEU A 67 5.44 1.12 -9.83
CA LEU A 67 4.94 0.81 -8.50
C LEU A 67 4.46 -0.64 -8.47
N PHE A 68 4.92 -1.41 -7.49
CA PHE A 68 4.44 -2.76 -7.22
C PHE A 68 3.63 -2.74 -5.94
N VAL A 69 2.36 -3.10 -6.01
CA VAL A 69 1.44 -3.09 -4.87
C VAL A 69 0.85 -4.48 -4.72
N GLY A 70 1.07 -5.12 -3.58
CA GLY A 70 0.39 -6.37 -3.30
C GLY A 70 -1.05 -6.13 -2.88
N GLN A 71 -1.92 -7.06 -3.25
CA GLN A 71 -3.28 -7.19 -2.75
C GLN A 71 -3.38 -8.54 -2.05
N SER A 72 -3.83 -8.53 -0.80
CA SER A 72 -4.20 -9.75 -0.08
C SER A 72 -5.72 -9.95 -0.13
N GLU A 73 -6.16 -11.17 0.11
CA GLU A 73 -7.58 -11.46 0.29
C GLU A 73 -8.13 -10.69 1.50
N SER A 74 -9.31 -10.12 1.34
CA SER A 74 -9.94 -9.30 2.37
C SER A 74 -10.75 -10.16 3.35
N ARG A 75 -10.45 -10.09 4.66
CA ARG A 75 -11.12 -10.92 5.68
C ARG A 75 -12.41 -10.30 6.26
N GLN A 76 -12.55 -8.97 6.23
CA GLN A 76 -13.68 -8.25 6.83
C GLN A 76 -14.66 -7.73 5.78
N ILE A 77 -15.10 -8.61 4.88
CA ILE A 77 -15.93 -8.25 3.71
C ILE A 77 -17.17 -7.43 4.06
N PRO A 78 -18.01 -7.80 5.06
CA PRO A 78 -19.21 -7.02 5.36
C PRO A 78 -18.91 -5.57 5.77
N VAL A 79 -17.83 -5.34 6.51
CA VAL A 79 -17.42 -4.00 6.94
C VAL A 79 -16.90 -3.19 5.76
N LEU A 80 -16.13 -3.83 4.87
CA LEU A 80 -15.58 -3.18 3.69
C LEU A 80 -16.66 -2.82 2.67
N LEU A 81 -17.70 -3.64 2.51
CA LEU A 81 -18.84 -3.35 1.64
C LEU A 81 -19.72 -2.18 2.12
N ASN A 82 -19.61 -1.78 3.40
CA ASN A 82 -20.23 -0.54 3.87
C ASN A 82 -19.46 0.72 3.42
N LYS A 83 -18.22 0.57 2.95
CA LYS A 83 -17.32 1.67 2.57
C LYS A 83 -16.97 1.69 1.08
N HIS A 84 -17.04 0.54 0.41
CA HIS A 84 -16.67 0.37 -0.99
C HIS A 84 -17.83 -0.28 -1.75
N THR A 85 -18.07 0.15 -2.98
CA THR A 85 -19.16 -0.34 -3.83
C THR A 85 -18.94 -1.77 -4.32
N ASN A 86 -17.67 -2.18 -4.45
CA ASN A 86 -17.26 -3.48 -4.92
C ASN A 86 -15.85 -3.78 -4.39
N ILE A 87 -15.54 -5.08 -4.28
CA ILE A 87 -14.28 -5.58 -3.74
C ILE A 87 -13.77 -6.71 -4.65
N LEU A 88 -12.48 -6.70 -4.95
CA LEU A 88 -11.77 -7.80 -5.59
C LEU A 88 -11.16 -8.68 -4.50
N LEU A 89 -11.51 -9.97 -4.52
CA LEU A 89 -11.05 -10.92 -3.50
C LEU A 89 -9.68 -11.52 -3.81
N ASP A 90 -9.21 -11.41 -5.05
CA ASP A 90 -7.97 -12.04 -5.49
C ASP A 90 -6.75 -11.59 -4.68
N CYS A 91 -5.81 -12.51 -4.51
CA CYS A 91 -4.46 -12.21 -4.06
C CYS A 91 -3.52 -12.06 -5.26
N GLY A 92 -2.69 -11.03 -5.23
CA GLY A 92 -1.76 -10.79 -6.32
C GLY A 92 -0.97 -9.52 -6.20
N ILE A 93 -0.25 -9.18 -7.26
CA ILE A 93 0.58 -7.99 -7.34
C ILE A 93 0.12 -7.14 -8.51
N TYR A 94 -0.27 -5.90 -8.22
CA TYR A 94 -0.38 -4.86 -9.21
C TYR A 94 1.01 -4.39 -9.64
N VAL A 95 1.25 -4.36 -10.94
CA VAL A 95 2.38 -3.66 -11.56
C VAL A 95 1.78 -2.42 -12.21
N HIS A 96 2.03 -1.26 -11.61
CA HIS A 96 1.43 0.00 -11.97
C HIS A 96 2.49 0.97 -12.48
N ASP A 97 2.31 1.51 -13.68
CA ASP A 97 3.14 2.61 -14.16
C ASP A 97 2.56 3.95 -13.67
N ILE A 98 3.33 4.66 -12.85
CA ILE A 98 2.88 5.89 -12.18
C ILE A 98 2.58 7.01 -13.18
N SER A 99 3.24 7.01 -14.36
CA SER A 99 3.14 8.09 -15.34
C SER A 99 1.94 7.92 -16.27
N THR A 100 1.75 6.71 -16.79
CA THR A 100 0.66 6.36 -17.73
C THR A 100 -0.61 5.94 -17.01
N LYS A 101 -0.52 5.64 -15.71
CA LYS A 101 -1.60 5.10 -14.86
C LYS A 101 -2.10 3.71 -15.28
N LEU A 102 -1.37 3.04 -16.18
CA LEU A 102 -1.70 1.68 -16.60
C LEU A 102 -1.27 0.67 -15.53
N SER A 103 -2.10 -0.35 -15.34
CA SER A 103 -1.84 -1.40 -14.35
C SER A 103 -2.08 -2.77 -14.97
N SER A 104 -1.20 -3.72 -14.68
CA SER A 104 -1.47 -5.14 -14.83
C SER A 104 -1.56 -5.78 -13.45
N PHE A 105 -2.33 -6.87 -13.33
CA PHE A 105 -2.44 -7.64 -12.11
C PHE A 105 -1.93 -9.06 -12.33
N ILE A 106 -0.99 -9.48 -11.49
CA ILE A 106 -0.41 -10.82 -11.52
C ILE A 106 -0.99 -11.58 -10.33
N HIS A 107 -1.84 -12.57 -10.60
CA HIS A 107 -2.39 -13.43 -9.56
C HIS A 107 -1.28 -14.24 -8.91
N ILE A 108 -1.31 -14.32 -7.59
CA ILE A 108 -0.39 -15.13 -6.80
C ILE A 108 -1.23 -16.21 -6.09
N PRO A 109 -0.85 -17.50 -6.16
CA PRO A 109 -1.57 -18.58 -5.49
C PRO A 109 -1.26 -18.59 -3.99
N SER A 110 -1.68 -17.54 -3.29
CA SER A 110 -1.54 -17.29 -1.86
C SER A 110 -2.77 -16.52 -1.39
N GLU A 111 -3.03 -16.44 -0.09
CA GLU A 111 -4.07 -15.56 0.45
C GLU A 111 -3.52 -14.17 0.80
N GLU A 112 -2.21 -14.07 1.04
CA GLU A 112 -1.60 -12.86 1.58
C GLU A 112 -0.29 -12.50 0.90
N ILE A 113 -0.11 -11.19 0.67
CA ILE A 113 1.16 -10.55 0.35
C ILE A 113 1.64 -9.78 1.58
N TYR A 114 2.83 -10.12 2.07
CA TYR A 114 3.43 -9.46 3.26
C TYR A 114 4.42 -8.36 2.88
N GLY A 115 5.16 -8.57 1.79
CA GLY A 115 6.21 -7.68 1.31
C GLY A 115 6.54 -8.00 -0.13
N ILE A 116 7.11 -7.03 -0.84
CA ILE A 116 7.59 -7.17 -2.21
C ILE A 116 9.01 -6.66 -2.22
N LEU A 117 9.93 -7.46 -2.76
CA LEU A 117 11.31 -7.07 -2.99
C LEU A 117 11.57 -7.16 -4.49
N VAL A 118 12.02 -6.06 -5.07
CA VAL A 118 12.47 -6.01 -6.46
C VAL A 118 13.99 -5.94 -6.45
N ILE A 119 14.64 -6.92 -7.10
CA ILE A 119 16.10 -7.06 -7.20
C ILE A 119 16.56 -6.58 -8.58
#